data_AF-A0A9P7QBQ5-F1
#
_entry.id   AF-A0A9P7QBQ5-F1
#
_cell.length_a   1.000
_cell.length_b   1.000
_cell.length_c   1.000
_cell.angle_alpha   90.00
_cell.angle_beta   90.00
_cell.angle_gamma   90.00
#
_symmetry.space_group_name_H-M   'P 1'
#
loop_
_entity.id
_entity.type
_entity.pdbx_description
1 polymer ?
#
loop_
_entity_poly.entity_id
_entity_poly.type
_entity_poly.pdbx_seq_one_letter_code
_entity_poly.pdbx_strand_id
1 'polypeptide(L)'
;MSLFDIVLHTSLEDHKNVADYAEKLCEAREDIQACNDEWFLPDALLICVFFRGLGPSYETFRSAYLAKRDLVPTKHDDGSETPGITFEEAMAAARGEEQLQNNFKRVR
;
A
#
# COMPACT_ATOMS: atom_id res chain seq x y z
N MET A 1 14.51 5.16 15.57
CA MET A 1 13.10 4.99 15.14
C MET A 1 12.74 3.55 15.41
N SER A 2 11.62 3.26 16.06
CA SER A 2 11.16 1.87 16.22
C SER A 2 10.59 1.35 14.89
N LEU A 3 10.54 0.03 14.70
CA LEU A 3 9.96 -0.59 13.49
C LEU A 3 8.49 -0.19 13.29
N PHE A 4 7.75 -0.07 14.39
CA PHE A 4 6.38 0.43 14.38
C PHE A 4 6.29 1.90 13.96
N ASP A 5 7.29 2.73 14.31
CA ASP A 5 7.33 4.11 13.84
C ASP A 5 7.51 4.20 12.32
N ILE A 6 8.29 3.29 11.72
CA ILE A 6 8.46 3.24 10.26
C ILE A 6 7.10 2.94 9.63
N VAL A 7 6.44 1.86 10.05
CA VAL A 7 5.11 1.50 9.52
C VAL A 7 4.07 2.61 9.76
N LEU A 8 4.06 3.24 10.93
CA LEU A 8 2.97 4.16 11.29
C LEU A 8 3.20 5.60 10.87
N HIS A 9 4.43 6.02 10.56
CA HIS A 9 4.74 7.42 10.32
C HIS A 9 5.50 7.71 9.02
N THR A 10 5.96 6.69 8.29
CA THR A 10 6.61 6.94 7.01
C THR A 10 5.60 7.26 5.90
N SER A 11 5.93 8.24 5.09
CA SER A 11 5.10 8.76 4.00
C SER A 11 5.91 8.84 2.71
N LEU A 12 5.24 8.93 1.56
CA LEU A 12 5.89 9.11 0.27
C LEU A 12 6.79 10.35 0.21
N GLU A 13 6.48 11.39 0.99
CA GLU A 13 7.29 12.63 1.05
C GLU A 13 8.69 12.38 1.63
N ASP A 14 8.88 11.31 2.39
CA ASP A 14 10.17 10.91 2.98
C ASP A 14 11.04 10.11 1.99
N HIS A 15 10.49 9.73 0.84
CA HIS A 15 11.10 8.82 -0.12
C HIS A 15 11.19 9.42 -1.52
N LYS A 16 12.00 8.81 -2.39
CA LYS A 16 12.23 9.35 -3.73
C LYS A 16 11.03 9.18 -4.66
N ASN A 17 10.28 8.10 -4.49
CA ASN A 17 9.17 7.70 -5.34
C ASN A 17 8.35 6.59 -4.64
N VAL A 18 7.24 6.21 -5.28
CA VAL A 18 6.32 5.17 -4.78
C VAL A 18 7.03 3.83 -4.58
N ALA A 19 8.00 3.49 -5.42
CA ALA A 19 8.72 2.21 -5.31
C ALA A 19 9.59 2.15 -4.05
N ASP A 20 10.37 3.20 -3.80
CA ASP A 20 11.25 3.37 -2.63
C ASP A 20 10.43 3.37 -1.34
N TYR A 21 9.32 4.10 -1.32
CA TYR A 21 8.40 4.12 -0.17
C TYR A 21 7.85 2.72 0.14
N ALA A 22 7.37 2.00 -0.87
CA ALA A 22 6.77 0.70 -0.67
C ALA A 22 7.79 -0.37 -0.26
N GLU A 23 9.02 -0.31 -0.79
CA GLU A 23 10.13 -1.17 -0.39
C GLU A 23 10.45 -1.01 1.10
N LYS A 24 10.47 0.23 1.61
CA LYS A 24 10.69 0.50 3.04
C LYS A 24 9.60 -0.06 3.94
N LEU A 25 8.36 -0.11 3.48
CA LEU A 25 7.27 -0.77 4.19
C LEU A 25 7.39 -2.30 4.18
N CYS A 26 7.86 -2.89 3.07
CA CYS A 26 8.17 -4.33 3.01
C CYS A 26 9.30 -4.70 3.97
N GLU A 27 10.42 -3.97 3.93
CA GLU A 27 11.54 -4.17 4.87
C GLU A 27 11.08 -4.09 6.32
N ALA A 28 10.27 -3.07 6.66
CA ALA A 28 9.76 -2.93 8.02
C ALA A 28 8.85 -4.10 8.44
N ARG A 29 8.02 -4.63 7.52
CA ARG A 29 7.21 -5.82 7.78
C ARG A 29 8.09 -7.06 8.03
N GLU A 30 9.10 -7.27 7.19
CA GLU A 30 10.04 -8.38 7.33
C GLU A 30 10.80 -8.31 8.65
N ASP A 31 11.27 -7.13 9.02
CA ASP A 31 11.96 -6.88 10.28
C ASP A 31 11.05 -7.14 11.50
N ILE A 32 9.78 -6.73 11.45
CA ILE A 32 8.79 -7.00 12.51
C ILE A 32 8.60 -8.51 12.68
N GLN A 33 8.43 -9.24 11.59
CA GLN A 33 8.25 -10.69 11.62
C GLN A 33 9.53 -11.42 12.05
N ALA A 34 10.71 -10.88 11.72
CA ALA A 34 11.98 -11.42 12.18
C ALA A 34 12.21 -11.19 13.69
N CYS A 35 11.64 -10.14 14.27
CA CYS A 35 11.69 -9.90 15.72
C CYS A 35 10.84 -10.91 16.50
N ASN A 36 9.67 -11.29 15.96
CA ASN A 36 8.78 -12.30 16.52
C ASN A 36 7.93 -12.90 15.39
N ASP A 37 8.00 -14.22 15.21
CA ASP A 37 7.32 -14.95 14.15
C ASP A 37 5.80 -14.97 14.31
N GLU A 38 5.28 -14.74 15.52
CA GLU A 38 3.86 -14.52 15.78
C GLU A 38 3.39 -13.13 15.32
N TRP A 39 4.31 -12.18 15.12
CA TRP A 39 3.98 -10.84 14.65
C TRP A 39 3.90 -10.80 13.13
N PHE A 40 2.69 -11.04 12.64
CA PHE A 40 2.38 -10.91 11.23
C PHE A 40 1.63 -9.61 10.95
N LEU A 41 2.10 -8.85 9.96
CA LEU A 41 1.40 -7.68 9.43
C LEU A 41 0.68 -8.05 8.12
N PRO A 42 -0.65 -8.20 8.13
CA PRO A 42 -1.43 -8.55 6.94
C PRO A 42 -1.35 -7.49 5.85
N ASP A 43 -1.47 -7.92 4.60
CA ASP A 43 -1.51 -7.03 3.44
C ASP A 43 -2.57 -5.94 3.59
N ALA A 44 -3.78 -6.26 4.06
CA ALA A 44 -4.82 -5.26 4.26
C ALA A 44 -4.38 -4.09 5.16
N LEU A 45 -3.63 -4.36 6.24
CA LEU A 45 -3.11 -3.32 7.12
C LEU A 45 -1.96 -2.56 6.46
N LEU A 46 -1.06 -3.26 5.78
CA LEU A 46 0.06 -2.65 5.06
C LEU A 46 -0.41 -1.73 3.92
N ILE A 47 -1.45 -2.15 3.18
CA ILE A 47 -2.12 -1.36 2.14
C ILE A 47 -2.74 -0.10 2.74
N CYS A 48 -3.45 -0.21 3.88
CA CYS A 48 -4.02 0.96 4.55
C CYS A 48 -2.96 1.98 4.94
N VAL A 49 -1.84 1.51 5.50
CA VAL A 49 -0.68 2.33 5.87
C VAL A 49 -0.10 3.01 4.63
N PHE A 50 0.18 2.23 3.58
CA PHE A 50 0.75 2.70 2.33
C PHE A 50 -0.12 3.76 1.67
N PHE A 51 -1.41 3.48 1.49
CA PHE A 51 -2.36 4.41 0.89
C PHE A 51 -2.61 5.68 1.71
N ARG A 52 -2.39 5.63 3.03
CA ARG A 52 -2.39 6.82 3.86
C ARG A 52 -1.13 7.66 3.61
N GLY A 53 0.05 7.03 3.57
CA GLY A 53 1.31 7.74 3.39
C GLY A 53 1.61 8.18 1.96
N LEU A 54 0.89 7.69 0.94
CA LEU A 54 0.94 8.26 -0.42
C LEU A 54 0.54 9.75 -0.46
N GLY A 55 -0.24 10.21 0.51
CA GLY A 55 -0.61 11.60 0.65
C GLY A 55 -1.74 12.07 -0.29
N PRO A 56 -2.11 13.37 -0.23
CA PRO A 56 -3.32 13.90 -0.87
C PRO A 56 -3.31 13.82 -2.40
N SER A 57 -2.14 13.84 -3.05
CA SER A 57 -2.07 13.76 -4.52
C SER A 57 -2.54 12.42 -5.09
N TYR A 58 -2.71 11.40 -4.24
CA TYR A 58 -3.22 10.07 -4.63
C TYR A 58 -4.67 9.82 -4.18
N GLU A 59 -5.38 10.81 -3.61
CA GLU A 59 -6.70 10.61 -3.02
C GLU A 59 -7.75 10.09 -4.04
N THR A 60 -7.79 10.69 -5.23
CA THR A 60 -8.70 10.27 -6.31
C THR A 60 -8.38 8.85 -6.78
N PHE A 61 -7.10 8.55 -6.99
CA PHE A 61 -6.63 7.21 -7.37
C PHE A 61 -7.04 6.18 -6.31
N ARG A 62 -6.77 6.44 -5.03
CA ARG A 62 -7.08 5.55 -3.91
C ARG A 62 -8.57 5.25 -3.84
N SER A 63 -9.41 6.28 -3.93
CA SER A 63 -10.86 6.13 -3.88
C SER A 63 -11.38 5.29 -5.04
N ALA A 64 -10.88 5.53 -6.26
CA ALA A 64 -11.24 4.76 -7.44
C ALA A 64 -10.75 3.31 -7.37
N TYR A 65 -9.56 3.08 -6.82
CA TYR A 65 -8.94 1.76 -6.67
C TYR A 65 -9.71 0.88 -5.69
N LEU A 66 -10.07 1.43 -4.51
CA LEU A 66 -10.80 0.71 -3.46
C LEU A 66 -12.28 0.53 -3.75
N ALA A 67 -12.90 1.38 -4.59
CA ALA A 67 -14.33 1.26 -4.92
C ALA A 67 -14.72 -0.04 -5.65
N LYS A 68 -13.74 -0.78 -6.19
CA LYS A 68 -13.97 -1.97 -7.03
C LYS A 68 -13.30 -3.23 -6.48
N ARG A 69 -12.69 -3.17 -5.30
CA ARG A 69 -11.82 -4.23 -4.79
C ARG A 69 -11.98 -4.37 -3.28
N ASP A 70 -12.00 -5.61 -2.83
CA ASP A 70 -12.07 -5.92 -1.40
C ASP A 70 -10.67 -5.99 -0.80
N LEU A 71 -10.42 -5.22 0.27
CA LEU A 71 -9.12 -5.24 0.96
C LEU A 71 -8.82 -6.60 1.62
N VAL A 72 -9.86 -7.33 1.99
CA VAL A 72 -9.78 -8.63 2.64
C VAL A 72 -10.61 -9.64 1.85
N PRO A 73 -10.26 -10.94 1.91
CA PRO A 73 -11.07 -11.95 1.28
C PRO A 73 -12.51 -11.91 1.78
N THR A 74 -13.45 -11.93 0.86
CA THR A 74 -14.88 -11.81 1.16
C THR A 74 -15.60 -13.08 0.70
N LYS A 75 -16.23 -13.76 1.65
CA LYS A 75 -17.07 -14.93 1.37
C LYS A 75 -18.48 -14.48 1.03
N HIS A 76 -19.03 -15.06 -0.03
CA HIS A 76 -20.38 -14.82 -0.51
C HIS A 76 -21.34 -15.92 -0.03
N ASP A 77 -22.64 -15.62 -0.08
CA ASP A 77 -23.69 -16.52 0.37
C ASP A 77 -23.75 -17.84 -0.42
N ASP A 78 -23.24 -17.84 -1.65
CA ASP A 78 -23.13 -19.03 -2.51
C ASP A 78 -21.90 -19.91 -2.19
N GLY A 79 -21.10 -19.51 -1.19
CA GLY A 79 -19.88 -20.18 -0.78
C GLY A 79 -18.66 -19.83 -1.63
N SER A 80 -18.78 -18.97 -2.63
CA SER A 80 -17.64 -18.42 -3.37
C SER A 80 -16.87 -17.41 -2.51
N GLU A 81 -15.60 -17.18 -2.85
CA GLU A 81 -14.73 -16.23 -2.15
C GLU A 81 -14.07 -15.30 -3.17
N THR A 82 -14.21 -13.99 -2.95
CA THR A 82 -13.41 -12.99 -3.67
C THR A 82 -12.11 -12.80 -2.92
N PRO A 83 -10.95 -12.96 -3.57
CA PRO A 83 -9.66 -12.75 -2.91
C PRO A 83 -9.49 -11.28 -2.53
N GLY A 84 -8.84 -11.05 -1.38
CA GLY A 84 -8.42 -9.71 -0.99
C GLY A 84 -7.28 -9.19 -1.86
N ILE A 85 -7.14 -7.88 -1.93
CA ILE A 85 -6.03 -7.20 -2.61
C ILE A 85 -4.71 -7.59 -1.93
N THR A 86 -3.69 -7.92 -2.72
CA THR A 86 -2.33 -8.12 -2.20
C THR A 86 -1.56 -6.80 -2.15
N PHE A 87 -0.56 -6.72 -1.28
CA PHE A 87 0.27 -5.52 -1.21
C PHE A 87 1.00 -5.25 -2.54
N GLU A 88 1.43 -6.31 -3.23
CA GLU A 88 2.08 -6.21 -4.55
C GLU A 88 1.18 -5.56 -5.60
N GLU A 89 -0.09 -5.93 -5.66
CA GLU A 89 -1.05 -5.32 -6.58
C GLU A 89 -1.27 -3.83 -6.29
N ALA A 90 -1.34 -3.46 -5.01
CA ALA A 90 -1.48 -2.07 -4.59
C ALA A 90 -0.24 -1.24 -4.98
N MET A 91 0.96 -1.78 -4.77
CA MET A 91 2.21 -1.15 -5.19
C MET A 91 2.27 -0.93 -6.71
N ALA A 92 1.95 -1.97 -7.49
CA ALA A 92 1.98 -1.90 -8.95
C ALA A 92 1.01 -0.83 -9.48
N ALA A 93 -0.19 -0.76 -8.92
CA ALA A 93 -1.19 0.24 -9.28
C ALA A 93 -0.73 1.67 -8.94
N ALA A 94 -0.18 1.88 -7.74
CA ALA A 94 0.30 3.21 -7.32
C ALA A 94 1.51 3.69 -8.14
N ARG A 95 2.40 2.76 -8.55
CA ARG A 95 3.51 3.07 -9.49
C ARG A 95 2.98 3.49 -10.87
N GLY A 96 1.93 2.84 -11.36
CA GLY A 96 1.26 3.25 -12.59
C GLY A 96 0.69 4.67 -12.50
N GLU A 97 0.05 5.00 -11.39
CA GLU A 97 -0.46 6.34 -11.11
C GLU A 97 0.67 7.39 -11.04
N GLU A 98 1.78 7.10 -10.37
CA GLU A 98 2.95 7.99 -10.32
C GLU A 98 3.46 8.34 -11.73
N GLN A 99 3.54 7.36 -12.62
CA GLN A 99 3.96 7.57 -14.01
C GLN A 99 2.97 8.47 -14.77
N LEU A 100 1.67 8.25 -14.60
CA LEU A 100 0.63 9.10 -15.20
C LEU A 100 0.77 10.54 -14.72
N GLN A 101 0.86 10.76 -13.41
CA GLN A 101 1.02 12.09 -12.83
C GLN A 101 2.29 12.79 -13.33
N ASN A 102 3.41 12.08 -13.41
CA ASN A 102 4.67 12.61 -13.94
C ASN A 102 4.57 12.99 -15.42
N ASN A 103 3.87 12.19 -16.23
CA ASN A 103 3.62 12.51 -17.63
C ASN A 103 2.74 13.75 -17.78
N PHE A 104 1.67 13.88 -16.99
CA PHE A 104 0.83 15.08 -17.00
C PHE A 104 1.60 16.34 -16.59
N LYS A 105 2.53 16.25 -15.64
CA LYS A 105 3.38 17.39 -15.22
C LYS A 105 4.36 17.82 -16.31
N ARG A 106 4.82 16.92 -17.18
CA ARG A 106 5.78 17.23 -18.27
C ARG A 106 5.13 17.87 -19.50
N VAL A 107 3.82 17.73 -19.65
CA VAL A 107 3.05 18.25 -20.79
C VAL A 107 2.44 19.64 -20.48
N ARG A 108 2.58 20.11 -19.23
CA ARG A 108 2.24 21.47 -18.80
C ARG A 108 3.49 22.33 -18.68
#